data_AF-A0A8I0GZ18-F1
#
_entry.id   AF-A0A8I0GZ18-F1
#
_cell.length_a   1.000
_cell.length_b   1.000
_cell.length_c   1.000
_cell.angle_alpha   90.00
_cell.angle_beta   90.00
_cell.angle_gamma   90.00
#
_symmetry.space_group_name_H-M   'P 1'
#
loop_
_entity.id
_entity.type
_entity.pdbx_description
1 polymer ?
#
loop_
_entity_poly.entity_id
_entity_poly.type
_entity_poly.pdbx_seq_one_letter_code
_entity_poly.pdbx_strand_id
1 'polypeptide(L)'
;YFGYLAAIKTQNGAAMSIGRVSTFIDIYMQRDLENGVINETQAQEIIDHFVMKLRMVKFARIQSYNELFSGDPVWATLAIAGLGV
;
A
#
# COMPACT_ATOMS: atom_id res chain seq x y z
N TYR A 1 0.91 -6.61 -3.69
CA TYR A 1 -0.52 -6.24 -3.50
C TYR A 1 -1.40 -7.42 -3.11
N PHE A 2 -1.45 -8.54 -3.86
CA PHE A 2 -2.41 -9.61 -3.58
C PHE A 2 -2.36 -10.21 -2.17
N GLY A 3 -1.19 -10.35 -1.55
CA GLY A 3 -1.08 -10.76 -0.14
C GLY A 3 -1.80 -9.79 0.82
N TYR A 4 -1.62 -8.48 0.61
CA TYR A 4 -2.37 -7.45 1.34
C TYR A 4 -3.87 -7.50 1.03
N LEU A 5 -4.26 -7.73 -0.22
CA LEU A 5 -5.67 -7.89 -0.62
C LEU A 5 -6.35 -9.05 0.11
N ALA A 6 -5.66 -10.18 0.27
CA ALA A 6 -6.17 -11.32 1.03
C ALA A 6 -6.38 -10.95 2.52
N ALA A 7 -5.44 -10.22 3.11
CA ALA A 7 -5.55 -9.76 4.49
C ALA A 7 -6.79 -8.87 4.70
N ILE A 8 -6.98 -7.83 3.87
CA ILE A 8 -8.14 -6.92 3.98
C ILE A 8 -9.46 -7.54 3.51
N LYS A 9 -9.44 -8.72 2.88
CA LYS A 9 -10.66 -9.48 2.55
C LYS A 9 -11.10 -10.43 3.66
N THR A 10 -10.20 -10.77 4.58
CA THR A 10 -10.45 -11.75 5.64
C THR A 10 -10.45 -11.14 7.03
N GLN A 11 -9.90 -9.93 7.17
CA GLN A 11 -9.82 -9.19 8.43
C GLN A 11 -10.24 -7.74 8.22
N ASN A 12 -10.81 -7.12 9.25
CA ASN A 12 -11.25 -5.72 9.27
C ASN A 12 -10.66 -4.96 10.46
N GLY A 13 -9.38 -5.21 10.77
CA GLY A 13 -8.65 -4.54 11.84
C GLY A 13 -8.72 -3.01 11.73
N ALA A 14 -8.53 -2.30 12.85
CA ALA A 14 -8.56 -0.85 12.86
C ALA A 14 -7.46 -0.28 11.95
N ALA A 15 -6.23 -0.74 12.14
CA ALA A 15 -5.09 -0.43 11.29
C ALA A 15 -4.67 -1.67 10.48
N MET A 16 -4.65 -1.52 9.15
CA MET A 16 -4.24 -2.57 8.21
C MET A 16 -3.02 -2.08 7.42
N SER A 17 -1.86 -2.00 8.08
CA SER A 17 -0.63 -1.48 7.49
C SER A 17 -0.14 -2.31 6.29
N ILE A 18 0.40 -1.65 5.25
CA ILE A 18 1.02 -2.33 4.10
C ILE A 18 2.47 -2.73 4.39
N GLY A 19 3.13 -2.05 5.34
CA GLY A 19 4.48 -2.37 5.81
C GLY A 19 5.58 -1.56 5.11
N ARG A 20 6.80 -2.12 5.03
CA ARG A 20 7.98 -1.49 4.41
C ARG A 20 8.24 -2.14 3.05
N VAL A 21 7.51 -1.68 2.02
CA VAL A 21 7.54 -2.32 0.70
C VAL A 21 8.17 -1.48 -0.41
N SER A 22 8.39 -0.17 -0.20
CA SER A 22 8.86 0.73 -1.26
C SER A 22 10.24 0.33 -1.80
N THR A 23 11.25 0.24 -0.94
CA THR A 23 12.62 -0.17 -1.33
C THR A 23 12.67 -1.62 -1.84
N PHE A 24 11.78 -2.50 -1.37
CA PHE A 24 11.68 -3.86 -1.91
C PHE A 24 11.16 -3.87 -3.34
N ILE A 25 10.14 -3.07 -3.64
CA ILE A 25 9.59 -2.92 -5.00
C ILE A 25 10.61 -2.24 -5.93
N ASP A 26 11.37 -1.27 -5.40
CA ASP A 26 12.39 -0.53 -6.13
C ASP A 26 13.43 -1.44 -6.79
N ILE A 27 13.83 -2.55 -6.14
CA ILE A 27 14.74 -3.57 -6.71
C ILE A 27 14.23 -4.09 -8.07
N TYR A 28 12.92 -4.30 -8.21
CA TYR A 28 12.33 -4.80 -9.46
C TYR A 28 12.19 -3.68 -10.50
N MET A 29 11.79 -2.49 -10.06
CA MET A 29 11.65 -1.33 -10.95
C MET A 29 12.99 -0.94 -11.56
N GLN A 30 14.04 -0.85 -10.73
CA GLN A 30 15.39 -0.51 -11.16
C GLN A 30 15.93 -1.52 -12.19
N ARG A 31 15.76 -2.82 -11.93
CA ARG A 31 16.12 -3.87 -12.90
C ARG A 31 15.40 -3.69 -14.23
N ASP A 32 14.11 -3.37 -14.20
CA ASP A 32 13.29 -3.25 -15.43
C ASP A 32 13.59 -1.95 -16.20
N LEU A 33 13.95 -0.87 -15.49
CA LEU A 33 14.46 0.37 -16.07
C LEU A 33 15.82 0.14 -16.77
N GLU A 34 16.76 -0.55 -16.11
CA GLU A 34 18.09 -0.85 -16.65
C GLU A 34 18.02 -1.76 -17.89
N ASN A 35 17.08 -2.71 -17.91
CA ASN A 35 16.86 -3.59 -19.05
C ASN A 35 16.00 -2.95 -20.17
N GLY A 36 15.51 -1.72 -19.97
CA GLY A 36 14.64 -1.04 -20.93
C GLY A 36 13.27 -1.72 -21.12
N VAL A 37 12.82 -2.51 -20.13
CA VAL A 37 11.50 -3.18 -20.14
C VAL A 37 10.39 -2.17 -19.90
N ILE A 38 10.64 -1.19 -19.03
CA ILE A 38 9.76 -0.05 -18.75
C ILE A 38 10.58 1.25 -18.76
N ASN A 39 9.90 2.38 -18.92
CA ASN A 39 10.45 3.70 -18.64
C ASN A 39 9.95 4.25 -17.30
N GLU A 40 10.51 5.39 -16.87
CA GLU A 40 10.17 6.02 -15.59
C GLU A 40 8.68 6.35 -15.46
N THR A 41 8.05 6.85 -16.53
CA THR A 41 6.62 7.15 -16.53
C THR A 41 5.76 5.90 -16.30
N GLN A 42 6.13 4.78 -16.91
CA GLN A 42 5.45 3.50 -16.71
C GLN A 42 5.68 2.94 -15.30
N ALA A 43 6.89 3.09 -14.75
CA ALA A 43 7.16 2.74 -13.36
C ALA A 43 6.28 3.54 -12.39
N GLN A 44 6.19 4.87 -12.60
CA GLN A 44 5.31 5.73 -11.82
C GLN A 44 3.84 5.35 -11.97
N GLU A 45 3.37 5.02 -13.17
CA GLU A 45 1.99 4.58 -13.41
C GLU A 45 1.65 3.31 -12.61
N ILE A 46 2.58 2.34 -12.53
CA ILE A 46 2.39 1.13 -11.72
C ILE A 46 2.29 1.48 -10.23
N ILE A 47 3.15 2.38 -9.73
CA ILE A 47 3.11 2.84 -8.33
C ILE A 47 1.82 3.61 -8.05
N ASP A 48 1.37 4.45 -8.97
CA ASP A 48 0.12 5.20 -8.87
C ASP A 48 -1.07 4.26 -8.81
N HIS A 49 -1.12 3.23 -9.66
CA HIS A 49 -2.17 2.20 -9.60
C HIS A 49 -2.12 1.39 -8.32
N PHE A 50 -0.93 1.08 -7.81
CA PHE A 50 -0.77 0.40 -6.51
C PHE A 50 -1.32 1.26 -5.36
N VAL A 51 -0.91 2.53 -5.27
CA VAL A 51 -1.37 3.46 -4.23
C VAL A 51 -2.86 3.76 -4.40
N MET A 52 -3.37 3.88 -5.63
CA MET A 52 -4.79 4.04 -5.92
C MET A 52 -5.59 2.89 -5.29
N LYS A 53 -5.14 1.64 -5.40
CA LYS A 53 -5.81 0.50 -4.75
C LYS A 53 -5.75 0.58 -3.22
N LEU A 54 -4.64 1.06 -2.64
CA LEU A 54 -4.57 1.29 -1.19
C LEU A 54 -5.56 2.36 -0.72
N ARG A 55 -5.78 3.42 -1.51
CA ARG A 55 -6.76 4.49 -1.21
C ARG A 55 -8.22 4.05 -1.33
N MET A 56 -8.49 2.93 -2.00
CA MET A 56 -9.83 2.38 -2.21
C MET A 56 -10.28 1.40 -1.11
N VAL A 57 -9.40 1.04 -0.18
CA VAL A 57 -9.76 0.11 0.90
C VAL A 57 -10.81 0.76 1.81
N LYS A 58 -11.86 0.00 2.12
CA LYS A 58 -12.96 0.43 3.00
C LYS A 58 -13.46 -0.74 3.82
N PHE A 59 -13.88 -0.45 5.05
CA PHE A 59 -14.52 -1.40 5.94
C PHE A 59 -15.84 -0.82 6.43
N ALA A 60 -16.90 -1.64 6.45
CA ALA A 60 -18.15 -1.22 7.08
C ALA A 60 -17.92 -1.06 8.60
N ARG A 61 -18.29 0.10 9.15
CA ARG A 61 -18.13 0.45 10.57
C ARG A 61 -19.46 0.93 11.16
N ILE A 62 -19.69 0.60 12.43
CA ILE A 62 -20.81 1.12 13.21
C ILE A 62 -20.53 2.54 13.69
N GLN A 63 -21.58 3.28 14.04
CA GLN A 63 -21.46 4.67 14.48
C GLN A 63 -20.48 4.85 15.67
N SER A 64 -20.56 4.00 16.69
CA SER A 64 -19.68 4.08 17.86
C SER A 64 -18.20 3.84 17.52
N TYR A 65 -17.91 3.05 16.47
CA TYR A 65 -16.55 2.92 15.97
C TYR A 65 -16.09 4.23 15.32
N ASN A 66 -16.94 4.85 14.49
CA ASN A 66 -16.61 6.10 13.80
C ASN A 66 -16.45 7.28 14.77
N GLU A 67 -17.13 7.26 15.91
CA GLU A 67 -16.95 8.24 16.99
C GLU A 67 -15.57 8.12 17.66
N LEU A 68 -15.00 6.90 17.73
CA LEU A 68 -13.65 6.65 18.24
C LEU A 68 -12.55 6.85 17.18
N PHE A 69 -12.84 6.49 15.92
CA PHE A 69 -11.92 6.52 14.79
C PHE A 69 -12.54 7.28 13.62
N SER A 70 -12.53 8.62 13.72
CA SER A 70 -13.19 9.50 12.74
C SER A 70 -12.44 9.59 11.41
N GLY A 71 -13.16 9.93 10.35
CA GLY A 71 -12.59 10.15 9.00
C GLY A 71 -12.44 8.88 8.14
N ASP A 72 -13.06 7.77 8.55
CA ASP A 72 -12.97 6.46 7.88
C ASP A 72 -11.50 6.02 7.58
N PRO A 73 -10.66 5.97 8.62
CA PRO A 73 -9.25 5.63 8.48
C PRO A 73 -9.04 4.12 8.30
N VAL A 74 -8.06 3.76 7.47
CA VAL A 74 -7.61 2.36 7.25
C VAL A 74 -6.21 2.12 7.83
N TRP A 75 -5.41 3.18 7.97
CA TRP A 75 -3.98 3.12 8.27
C TRP A 75 -3.26 2.06 7.43
N ALA A 76 -3.36 2.17 6.11
CA ALA A 76 -2.52 1.43 5.16
C ALA A 76 -1.08 1.98 5.17
N THR A 77 -0.46 1.97 6.35
CA THR A 77 0.81 2.63 6.64
C THR A 77 1.94 2.02 5.83
N LEU A 78 2.65 2.87 5.09
CA LEU A 78 3.86 2.57 4.34
C LEU A 78 5.05 3.18 5.07
N ALA A 79 6.02 2.35 5.46
CA ALA A 79 7.31 2.81 5.94
C ALA A 79 8.27 3.01 4.75
N ILE A 80 8.91 4.17 4.68
CA ILE A 80 9.84 4.55 3.61
C ILE A 80 11.25 4.70 4.20
N ALA A 81 12.26 4.25 3.46
CA ALA A 81 13.68 4.37 3.84
C ALA A 81 14.01 3.70 5.19
N GLY A 82 15.02 4.20 5.91
CA GLY A 82 15.64 3.61 7.11
C GLY A 82 17.06 3.08 6.83
N LEU A 83 17.82 2.77 7.88
CA LEU A 83 19.18 2.24 7.77
C LEU A 83 19.19 0.72 7.97
N GLY A 84 20.10 0.04 7.26
CA GLY A 84 20.41 -1.39 7.51
C GLY A 84 21.25 -1.54 8.76
N VAL A 85 21.18 -2.72 9.37
CA VAL A 85 22.07 -3.17 10.45
C VAL A 85 23.04 -4.18 9.87
#